data_AF-A0A7S2RG30-F1
#
_entry.id   AF-A0A7S2RG30-F1
#
_cell.length_a   1.000
_cell.length_b   1.000
_cell.length_c   1.000
_cell.angle_alpha   90.00
_cell.angle_beta   90.00
_cell.angle_gamma   90.00
#
_symmetry.space_group_name_H-M   'P 1'
#
loop_
_entity.id
_entity.type
_entity.pdbx_description
1 polymer ?
#
loop_
_entity_poly.entity_id
_entity_poly.type
_entity_poly.pdbx_seq_one_letter_code
_entity_poly.pdbx_strand_id
1 'polypeptide(L)'
;ILRYAARRNVKVIPEFNMPAHARAAVMSMEARAKKGDMSYRLMDPKDETTLLTIQFYDRSSIINPCMDSSLRFVEKLVREVKSMHDEAGIPLHSYHFGGDEAKNILLGAGFSLPDDQKELPFSKSPACQKKAEQDHSFDIEHIANYWAIKVNKILAEHGILEMMAWEDGLRGTVK
;
A
#
# COMPACT_ATOMS: atom_id res chain seq x y z
N ILE A 1 -18.95 -6.92 15.30
CA ILE A 1 -19.27 -5.74 14.46
C ILE A 1 -20.08 -6.14 13.23
N LEU A 2 -19.56 -6.97 12.33
CA LEU A 2 -20.21 -7.37 11.06
C LEU A 2 -21.66 -7.84 11.23
N ARG A 3 -21.91 -8.88 12.05
CA ARG A 3 -23.27 -9.39 12.33
C ARG A 3 -24.23 -8.32 12.89
N TYR A 4 -23.70 -7.36 13.66
CA TYR A 4 -24.51 -6.31 14.26
C TYR A 4 -24.94 -5.26 13.22
N ALA A 5 -24.02 -4.89 12.32
CA ALA A 5 -24.26 -3.98 11.20
C ALA A 5 -25.24 -4.60 10.18
N ALA A 6 -25.07 -5.88 9.86
CA ALA A 6 -25.96 -6.61 8.95
C ALA A 6 -27.42 -6.63 9.42
N ARG A 7 -27.67 -6.84 10.72
CA ARG A 7 -29.02 -6.75 11.33
C ARG A 7 -29.65 -5.35 11.25
N ARG A 8 -28.91 -4.35 10.79
CA ARG A 8 -29.34 -2.95 10.64
C ARG A 8 -29.25 -2.48 9.19
N ASN A 9 -29.07 -3.39 8.23
CA ASN A 9 -28.89 -3.07 6.82
C ASN A 9 -27.68 -2.15 6.55
N VAL A 10 -26.64 -2.24 7.39
CA VAL A 10 -25.39 -1.51 7.21
C VAL A 10 -24.33 -2.43 6.63
N LYS A 11 -23.80 -2.08 5.46
CA LYS A 11 -22.64 -2.75 4.84
C LYS A 11 -21.36 -2.19 5.45
N VAL A 12 -20.51 -3.08 5.94
CA VAL A 12 -19.16 -2.73 6.40
C VAL A 12 -18.19 -2.94 5.24
N ILE A 13 -17.49 -1.88 4.87
CA ILE A 13 -16.42 -1.92 3.86
C ILE A 13 -15.12 -1.64 4.61
N PRO A 14 -14.23 -2.64 4.76
CA PRO A 14 -12.97 -2.43 5.44
C PRO A 14 -12.03 -1.60 4.56
N GLU A 15 -11.37 -0.63 5.18
CA GLU A 15 -10.26 0.11 4.58
C GLU A 15 -8.96 -0.25 5.28
N PHE A 16 -7.95 -0.61 4.48
CA PHE A 16 -6.57 -0.69 4.95
C PHE A 16 -5.72 0.12 4.01
N ASN A 17 -5.43 1.35 4.41
CA ASN A 17 -4.81 2.33 3.54
C ASN A 17 -3.39 1.93 3.13
N MET A 18 -3.10 2.00 1.83
CA MET A 18 -1.81 1.70 1.23
C MET A 18 -1.70 2.33 -0.18
N PRO A 19 -0.49 2.60 -0.72
CA PRO A 19 0.79 2.32 -0.09
C PRO A 19 1.18 3.34 0.99
N ALA A 20 0.71 4.60 0.92
CA ALA A 20 0.95 5.58 1.98
C ALA A 20 0.04 5.36 3.21
N HIS A 21 0.15 6.24 4.21
CA HIS A 21 -0.59 6.15 5.48
C HIS A 21 -0.47 4.81 6.22
N ALA A 22 0.59 4.05 5.94
CA ALA A 22 0.75 2.68 6.40
C ALA A 22 1.74 2.55 7.57
N ARG A 23 2.08 3.66 8.24
CA ARG A 23 3.16 3.70 9.24
C ARG A 23 2.99 2.67 10.36
N ALA A 24 1.76 2.49 10.84
CA ALA A 24 1.47 1.50 11.87
C ALA A 24 1.82 0.07 11.41
N ALA A 25 1.49 -0.28 10.16
CA ALA A 25 1.81 -1.58 9.58
C ALA A 25 3.32 -1.73 9.35
N VAL A 26 3.96 -0.74 8.72
CA VAL A 26 5.41 -0.76 8.43
C VAL A 26 6.20 -0.93 9.73
N MET A 27 5.97 -0.08 10.73
CA MET A 27 6.70 -0.15 12.01
C MET A 27 6.45 -1.46 12.76
N SER A 28 5.23 -2.01 12.68
CA SER A 28 4.91 -3.32 13.28
C SER A 28 5.67 -4.46 12.58
N MET A 29 5.75 -4.43 11.26
CA MET A 29 6.47 -5.44 10.49
C MET A 29 7.99 -5.28 10.62
N GLU A 30 8.50 -4.07 10.83
CA GLU A 30 9.91 -3.85 11.21
C GLU A 30 10.23 -4.44 12.58
N ALA A 31 9.33 -4.28 13.57
CA ALA A 31 9.50 -4.92 14.88
C ALA A 31 9.47 -6.45 14.78
N ARG A 32 8.63 -7.00 13.90
CA ARG A 32 8.60 -8.44 13.58
C ARG A 32 9.89 -8.91 12.92
N ALA A 33 10.40 -8.16 11.94
CA ALA A 33 11.67 -8.42 11.26
C ALA A 33 12.85 -8.43 12.22
N LYS A 34 12.90 -7.50 13.18
CA LYS A 34 13.93 -7.46 14.24
C LYS A 34 13.91 -8.70 15.14
N LYS A 35 12.77 -9.39 15.25
CA LYS A 35 12.64 -10.67 15.98
C LYS A 35 13.01 -11.89 15.11
N GLY A 36 13.48 -11.68 13.88
CA GLY A 36 13.96 -12.71 12.98
C GLY A 36 12.96 -13.18 11.92
N ASP A 37 11.76 -12.58 11.85
CA ASP A 37 10.78 -12.94 10.82
C ASP A 37 10.58 -11.82 9.78
N MET A 38 11.15 -12.06 8.60
CA MET A 38 11.18 -11.17 7.45
C MET A 38 10.01 -11.39 6.47
N SER A 39 9.16 -12.39 6.71
CA SER A 39 8.15 -12.87 5.76
C SER A 39 7.22 -11.78 5.24
N TYR A 40 6.93 -10.78 6.08
CA TYR A 40 6.00 -9.67 5.84
C TYR A 40 6.65 -8.28 5.99
N ARG A 41 7.98 -8.17 5.89
CA ARG A 41 8.67 -6.88 5.99
C ARG A 41 8.20 -5.93 4.89
N LEU A 42 7.92 -4.66 5.21
CA LEU A 42 7.28 -3.70 4.30
C LEU A 42 8.21 -2.57 3.82
N MET A 43 9.46 -2.57 4.28
CA MET A 43 10.45 -1.55 3.96
C MET A 43 11.77 -2.22 3.57
N ASP A 44 12.39 -1.71 2.50
CA ASP A 44 13.72 -2.12 2.11
C ASP A 44 14.74 -1.50 3.09
N PRO A 45 15.54 -2.29 3.82
CA PRO A 45 16.53 -1.77 4.77
C PRO A 45 17.62 -0.92 4.12
N LYS A 46 17.84 -1.07 2.81
CA LYS A 46 18.86 -0.35 2.06
C LYS A 46 18.29 0.85 1.29
N ASP A 47 16.99 1.13 1.44
CA ASP A 47 16.41 2.32 0.88
C ASP A 47 16.88 3.56 1.65
N GLU A 48 17.53 4.46 0.92
CA GLU A 48 18.04 5.74 1.40
C GLU A 48 17.19 6.92 0.91
N THR A 49 16.01 6.68 0.34
CA THR A 49 15.14 7.74 -0.15
C THR A 49 14.77 8.71 0.98
N THR A 50 15.01 9.99 0.74
CA THR A 50 14.55 11.09 1.58
C THR A 50 13.17 11.52 1.11
N LEU A 51 12.16 11.27 1.93
CA LEU A 51 10.79 11.68 1.66
C LEU A 51 10.10 12.19 2.93
N LEU A 52 9.13 13.07 2.72
CA LEU A 52 8.26 13.58 3.75
C LEU A 52 6.81 13.43 3.29
N THR A 53 5.96 12.80 4.11
CA THR A 53 4.52 12.68 3.84
C THR A 53 3.78 13.94 4.25
N ILE A 54 2.49 14.03 3.91
CA ILE A 54 1.61 15.16 4.25
C ILE A 54 1.54 15.38 5.77
N GLN A 55 1.63 14.32 6.56
CA GLN A 55 1.63 14.36 8.03
C GLN A 55 3.04 14.38 8.62
N PHE A 56 4.05 14.71 7.81
CA PHE A 56 5.45 14.87 8.21
C PHE A 56 6.13 13.59 8.74
N TYR A 57 5.71 12.43 8.24
CA TYR A 57 6.45 11.18 8.45
C TYR A 57 7.45 10.94 7.32
N ASP A 58 8.48 10.15 7.62
CA ASP A 58 9.46 9.68 6.64
C ASP A 58 8.93 8.48 5.82
N ARG A 59 9.83 7.81 5.08
CA ARG A 59 9.52 6.60 4.30
C ARG A 59 8.89 5.46 5.10
N SER A 60 9.01 5.45 6.42
CA SER A 60 8.32 4.47 7.27
C SER A 60 6.80 4.57 7.20
N SER A 61 6.24 5.63 6.62
CA SER A 61 4.79 5.77 6.42
C SER A 61 4.26 5.23 5.10
N ILE A 62 5.13 4.66 4.25
CA ILE A 62 4.74 4.13 2.95
C ILE A 62 5.22 2.67 2.84
N ILE A 63 4.34 1.75 2.44
CA ILE A 63 4.70 0.37 2.07
C ILE A 63 5.53 0.41 0.79
N ASN A 64 6.69 -0.25 0.80
CA ASN A 64 7.50 -0.41 -0.41
C ASN A 64 6.80 -1.43 -1.35
N PRO A 65 6.28 -1.00 -2.52
CA PRO A 65 5.46 -1.86 -3.38
C PRO A 65 6.30 -2.80 -4.25
N CYS A 66 7.63 -2.66 -4.21
CA CYS A 66 8.57 -3.42 -5.03
C CYS A 66 9.00 -4.74 -4.36
N MET A 67 8.64 -4.96 -3.09
CA MET A 67 9.03 -6.12 -2.30
C MET A 67 7.99 -7.25 -2.36
N ASP A 68 8.43 -8.49 -2.60
CA ASP A 68 7.55 -9.67 -2.54
C ASP A 68 6.93 -9.87 -1.14
N SER A 69 7.61 -9.44 -0.08
CA SER A 69 7.08 -9.48 1.28
C SER A 69 5.89 -8.54 1.49
N SER A 70 5.85 -7.41 0.79
CA SER A 70 4.71 -6.50 0.80
C SER A 70 3.49 -7.14 0.15
N LEU A 71 3.66 -7.86 -0.97
CA LEU A 71 2.58 -8.62 -1.61
C LEU A 71 2.05 -9.72 -0.67
N ARG A 72 2.93 -10.50 -0.06
CA ARG A 72 2.54 -11.53 0.93
C ARG A 72 1.80 -10.95 2.13
N PHE A 73 2.17 -9.75 2.59
CA PHE A 73 1.48 -9.09 3.69
C PHE A 73 0.04 -8.72 3.30
N VAL A 74 -0.16 -8.10 2.13
CA VAL A 74 -1.50 -7.74 1.64
C VAL A 74 -2.34 -8.99 1.39
N GLU A 75 -1.78 -10.02 0.77
CA GLU A 75 -2.48 -11.29 0.55
C GLU A 75 -2.92 -11.93 1.86
N LYS A 76 -2.04 -11.99 2.87
CA LYS A 76 -2.39 -12.47 4.20
C LYS A 76 -3.51 -11.62 4.80
N LEU A 77 -3.39 -10.29 4.76
CA LEU A 77 -4.39 -9.37 5.29
C LEU A 77 -5.77 -9.59 4.66
N VAL A 78 -5.83 -9.59 3.32
CA VAL A 78 -7.06 -9.83 2.55
C VAL A 78 -7.69 -11.16 2.93
N ARG A 79 -6.89 -12.24 2.98
CA ARG A 79 -7.37 -13.57 3.35
C ARG A 79 -7.96 -13.61 4.76
N GLU A 80 -7.28 -13.02 5.75
CA GLU A 80 -7.79 -13.04 7.13
C GLU A 80 -9.06 -12.19 7.29
N VAL A 81 -9.12 -11.01 6.67
CA VAL A 81 -10.30 -10.15 6.71
C VAL A 81 -11.48 -10.82 6.03
N LYS A 82 -11.25 -11.44 4.86
CA LYS A 82 -12.26 -12.26 4.19
C LYS A 82 -12.74 -13.40 5.07
N SER A 83 -11.85 -14.10 5.77
CA SER A 83 -12.24 -15.18 6.69
C SER A 83 -13.14 -14.69 7.82
N MET A 84 -12.90 -13.49 8.37
CA MET A 84 -13.77 -12.90 9.39
C MET A 84 -15.16 -12.58 8.85
N HIS A 85 -15.24 -12.14 7.59
CA HIS A 85 -16.49 -11.90 6.88
C HIS A 85 -17.26 -13.19 6.61
N ASP A 86 -16.57 -14.23 6.16
CA ASP A 86 -17.15 -15.56 5.92
C ASP A 86 -17.68 -16.18 7.23
N GLU A 87 -16.91 -16.10 8.33
CA GLU A 87 -17.36 -16.54 9.66
C GLU A 87 -18.59 -15.76 10.15
N ALA A 88 -18.67 -14.47 9.80
CA ALA A 88 -19.83 -13.65 10.13
C ALA A 88 -21.07 -13.98 9.29
N GLY A 89 -20.96 -14.77 8.22
CA GLY A 89 -22.01 -15.02 7.24
C GLY A 89 -22.30 -13.81 6.35
N ILE A 90 -21.36 -12.86 6.23
CA ILE A 90 -21.50 -11.60 5.49
C ILE A 90 -20.35 -11.49 4.49
N PRO A 91 -20.51 -12.02 3.26
CA PRO A 91 -19.43 -12.06 2.28
C PRO A 91 -18.81 -10.68 2.00
N LEU A 92 -17.49 -10.64 1.91
CA LEU A 92 -16.74 -9.44 1.57
C LEU A 92 -16.76 -9.25 0.05
N HIS A 93 -17.58 -8.32 -0.44
CA HIS A 93 -17.67 -8.01 -1.87
C HIS A 93 -16.84 -6.79 -2.29
N SER A 94 -16.60 -5.87 -1.34
CA SER A 94 -15.92 -4.60 -1.60
C SER A 94 -14.84 -4.36 -0.57
N TYR A 95 -13.71 -3.82 -1.02
CA TYR A 95 -12.55 -3.51 -0.20
C TYR A 95 -12.06 -2.11 -0.52
N HIS A 96 -11.76 -1.31 0.50
CA HIS A 96 -11.19 0.02 0.30
C HIS A 96 -9.67 -0.05 0.44
N PHE A 97 -8.97 0.21 -0.66
CA PHE A 97 -7.50 0.22 -0.75
C PHE A 97 -6.88 1.45 -0.08
N GLY A 98 -7.66 2.52 0.06
CA GLY A 98 -7.14 3.84 0.41
C GLY A 98 -6.49 4.44 -0.83
N GLY A 99 -5.16 4.57 -0.83
CA GLY A 99 -4.40 4.97 -2.02
C GLY A 99 -3.97 6.43 -2.06
N ASP A 100 -4.41 7.23 -1.10
CA ASP A 100 -4.17 8.66 -1.08
C ASP A 100 -2.72 9.02 -0.72
N GLU A 101 -2.25 10.13 -1.29
CA GLU A 101 -1.07 10.87 -0.87
C GLU A 101 0.26 10.09 -0.86
N ALA A 102 0.40 9.09 -1.73
CA ALA A 102 1.65 8.36 -1.97
C ALA A 102 2.70 9.18 -2.74
N LYS A 103 3.07 10.33 -2.17
CA LYS A 103 3.98 11.32 -2.76
C LYS A 103 4.94 11.90 -1.71
N ASN A 104 6.05 12.46 -2.18
CA ASN A 104 6.95 13.25 -1.35
C ASN A 104 6.53 14.73 -1.40
N ILE A 105 6.08 15.31 -0.28
CA ILE A 105 5.57 16.69 -0.27
C ILE A 105 6.65 17.73 -0.58
N LEU A 106 7.91 17.36 -0.40
CA LEU A 106 9.08 18.16 -0.75
C LEU A 106 9.19 18.47 -2.25
N LEU A 107 8.48 17.70 -3.09
CA LEU A 107 8.34 17.93 -4.53
C LEU A 107 7.18 18.87 -4.87
N GLY A 108 6.39 19.28 -3.87
CA GLY A 108 5.25 20.16 -4.06
C GLY A 108 5.67 21.56 -4.49
N ALA A 109 4.82 22.23 -5.28
CA ALA A 109 5.10 23.55 -5.86
C ALA A 109 5.41 24.66 -4.84
N GLY A 110 5.07 24.46 -3.56
CA GLY A 110 5.38 25.39 -2.47
C GLY A 110 6.80 25.25 -1.89
N PHE A 111 7.57 24.22 -2.28
CA PHE A 111 8.93 24.00 -1.83
C PHE A 111 9.94 24.36 -2.93
N SER A 112 11.07 24.95 -2.53
CA SER A 112 12.17 25.30 -3.44
C SER A 112 13.43 24.54 -3.05
N LEU A 113 13.41 23.22 -3.28
CA LEU A 113 14.57 22.36 -3.10
C LEU A 113 15.48 22.35 -4.34
N PRO A 114 16.80 22.24 -4.15
CA PRO A 114 17.72 21.85 -5.21
C PRO A 114 17.28 20.54 -5.89
N ASP A 115 17.53 20.42 -7.20
CA ASP A 115 17.08 19.27 -7.99
C ASP A 115 17.69 17.94 -7.53
N ASP A 116 18.91 17.96 -6.99
CA ASP A 116 19.59 16.80 -6.41
C ASP A 116 19.00 16.31 -5.08
N GLN A 117 18.08 17.09 -4.49
CA GLN A 117 17.33 16.73 -3.26
C GLN A 117 15.87 16.36 -3.54
N LYS A 118 15.44 16.42 -4.80
CA LYS A 118 14.10 16.03 -5.23
C LYS A 118 14.05 14.52 -5.47
N GLU A 119 13.60 13.80 -4.46
CA GLU A 119 13.52 12.33 -4.53
C GLU A 119 12.07 11.85 -4.60
N LEU A 120 11.74 11.07 -5.63
CA LEU A 120 10.48 10.33 -5.71
C LEU A 120 10.43 9.24 -4.62
N PRO A 121 9.24 8.85 -4.13
CA PRO A 121 9.13 7.74 -3.20
C PRO A 121 9.86 6.48 -3.69
N PHE A 122 10.75 5.94 -2.86
CA PHE A 122 11.57 4.76 -3.11
C PHE A 122 12.56 4.84 -4.30
N SER A 123 12.92 6.04 -4.77
CA SER A 123 13.93 6.24 -5.85
C SER A 123 15.30 5.61 -5.58
N LYS A 124 15.66 5.44 -4.31
CA LYS A 124 16.92 4.85 -3.85
C LYS A 124 16.74 3.47 -3.23
N SER A 125 15.57 2.85 -3.38
CA SER A 125 15.29 1.48 -2.93
C SER A 125 15.90 0.47 -3.92
N PRO A 126 16.89 -0.35 -3.52
CA PRO A 126 17.41 -1.41 -4.39
C PRO A 126 16.33 -2.39 -4.87
N ALA A 127 15.32 -2.67 -4.04
CA ALA A 127 14.17 -3.48 -4.47
C ALA A 127 13.40 -2.84 -5.63
N CYS A 128 13.23 -1.51 -5.64
CA CYS A 128 12.51 -0.81 -6.72
C CYS A 128 13.36 -0.63 -7.97
N GLN A 129 14.66 -0.39 -7.82
CA GLN A 129 15.61 -0.37 -8.93
C GLN A 129 15.62 -1.72 -9.65
N LYS A 130 15.74 -2.82 -8.88
CA LYS A 130 15.63 -4.18 -9.43
C LYS A 130 14.26 -4.44 -10.06
N LYS A 131 13.18 -3.92 -9.48
CA LYS A 131 11.83 -4.09 -10.06
C LYS A 131 11.73 -3.42 -11.44
N ALA A 132 12.27 -2.21 -11.59
CA ALA A 132 12.29 -1.50 -12.88
C ALA A 132 13.08 -2.25 -13.96
N GLU A 133 14.14 -2.98 -13.59
CA GLU A 133 14.89 -3.83 -14.51
C GLU A 133 14.12 -5.08 -14.96
N GLN A 134 13.19 -5.58 -14.11
CA GLN A 134 12.50 -6.86 -14.31
C GLN A 134 11.08 -6.74 -14.86
N ASP A 135 10.41 -5.64 -14.60
CA ASP A 135 8.99 -5.41 -14.93
C ASP A 135 8.86 -4.09 -15.67
N HIS A 136 8.78 -4.14 -17.00
CA HIS A 136 8.60 -2.94 -17.84
C HIS A 136 7.29 -2.20 -17.60
N SER A 137 6.33 -2.80 -16.88
CA SER A 137 5.11 -2.11 -16.44
C SER A 137 5.28 -1.35 -15.13
N PHE A 138 6.40 -1.53 -14.43
CA PHE A 138 6.72 -0.78 -13.23
C PHE A 138 7.28 0.59 -13.61
N ASP A 139 6.60 1.64 -13.15
CA ASP A 139 7.04 3.02 -13.24
C ASP A 139 7.04 3.63 -11.83
N ILE A 140 8.19 4.15 -11.42
CA ILE A 140 8.38 4.74 -10.11
C ILE A 140 7.66 6.10 -9.97
N GLU A 141 7.42 6.80 -11.08
CA GLU A 141 6.62 8.03 -11.07
C GLU A 141 5.14 7.73 -10.79
N HIS A 142 4.68 6.55 -11.18
CA HIS A 142 3.29 6.07 -11.02
C HIS A 142 3.20 4.91 -10.03
N ILE A 143 4.02 4.94 -8.98
CA ILE A 143 4.17 3.84 -8.03
C ILE A 143 2.87 3.45 -7.29
N ALA A 144 2.00 4.43 -7.04
CA ALA A 144 0.67 4.20 -6.45
C ALA A 144 -0.22 3.38 -7.38
N ASN A 145 -0.24 3.70 -8.68
CA ASN A 145 -1.04 3.02 -9.69
C ASN A 145 -0.56 1.58 -9.87
N TYR A 146 0.77 1.38 -9.94
CA TYR A 146 1.36 0.05 -9.95
C TYR A 146 0.87 -0.78 -8.77
N TRP A 147 0.92 -0.21 -7.56
CA TRP A 147 0.48 -0.91 -6.35
C TRP A 147 -1.02 -1.21 -6.36
N ALA A 148 -1.85 -0.26 -6.77
CA ALA A 148 -3.29 -0.44 -6.89
C ALA A 148 -3.64 -1.61 -7.83
N ILE A 149 -2.95 -1.74 -8.97
CA ILE A 149 -3.14 -2.87 -9.90
C ILE A 149 -2.77 -4.20 -9.24
N LYS A 150 -1.66 -4.27 -8.50
CA LYS A 150 -1.26 -5.49 -7.79
C LYS A 150 -2.26 -5.87 -6.69
N VAL A 151 -2.74 -4.91 -5.91
CA VAL A 151 -3.73 -5.18 -4.86
C VAL A 151 -5.07 -5.58 -5.46
N ASN A 152 -5.53 -4.91 -6.52
CA ASN A 152 -6.75 -5.30 -7.22
C ASN A 152 -6.69 -6.75 -7.73
N LYS A 153 -5.53 -7.19 -8.23
CA LYS A 153 -5.31 -8.59 -8.62
C LYS A 153 -5.46 -9.55 -7.44
N ILE A 154 -4.84 -9.25 -6.30
CA ILE A 154 -4.96 -10.05 -5.07
C ILE A 154 -6.42 -10.15 -4.62
N LEU A 155 -7.16 -9.03 -4.65
CA LEU A 155 -8.58 -8.98 -4.29
C LEU A 155 -9.41 -9.88 -5.21
N ALA A 156 -9.21 -9.79 -6.52
CA ALA A 156 -9.90 -10.60 -7.51
C ALA A 156 -9.62 -12.11 -7.33
N GLU A 157 -8.37 -12.48 -7.07
CA GLU A 157 -7.98 -13.87 -6.76
C GLU A 157 -8.67 -14.43 -5.50
N HIS A 158 -9.08 -13.55 -4.58
CA HIS A 158 -9.83 -13.90 -3.36
C HIS A 158 -11.36 -13.70 -3.51
N GLY A 159 -11.86 -13.44 -4.73
CA GLY A 159 -13.28 -13.28 -5.02
C GLY A 159 -13.89 -11.95 -4.55
N ILE A 160 -13.07 -10.94 -4.27
CA ILE A 160 -13.50 -9.59 -3.92
C ILE A 160 -13.47 -8.76 -5.21
N LEU A 161 -14.65 -8.40 -5.73
CA LEU A 161 -14.80 -7.91 -7.10
C LEU A 161 -14.87 -6.37 -7.21
N GLU A 162 -14.96 -5.68 -6.09
CA GLU A 162 -15.03 -4.21 -6.05
C GLU A 162 -13.89 -3.65 -5.18
N MET A 163 -12.98 -2.90 -5.80
CA MET A 163 -11.97 -2.12 -5.08
C MET A 163 -12.37 -0.65 -5.11
N MET A 164 -12.44 -0.04 -3.92
CA MET A 164 -12.64 1.40 -3.73
C MET A 164 -11.32 2.04 -3.32
N ALA A 165 -11.14 3.32 -3.63
CA ALA A 165 -9.95 4.08 -3.31
C ALA A 165 -10.25 5.58 -3.26
N TRP A 166 -9.39 6.34 -2.60
CA TRP A 166 -9.28 7.77 -2.81
C TRP A 166 -8.78 8.03 -4.24
N GLU A 167 -9.33 9.06 -4.90
CA GLU A 167 -9.17 9.27 -6.34
C GLU A 167 -7.71 9.37 -6.79
N ASP A 168 -6.88 10.07 -6.02
CA ASP A 168 -5.50 10.35 -6.38
C ASP A 168 -4.65 9.08 -6.45
N GLY A 169 -4.99 8.05 -5.67
CA GLY A 169 -4.36 6.73 -5.72
C GLY A 169 -4.66 5.90 -6.97
N LEU A 170 -5.66 6.32 -7.76
CA LEU A 170 -6.03 5.69 -9.03
C LEU A 170 -5.79 6.60 -10.24
N ARG A 171 -5.41 7.86 -10.01
CA ARG A 171 -5.29 8.84 -11.09
C ARG A 171 -4.22 8.44 -12.10
N GLY A 172 -4.60 8.33 -13.37
CA GLY A 172 -3.72 7.86 -14.45
C GLY A 172 -3.63 6.34 -14.58
N THR A 173 -4.41 5.58 -13.80
CA THR A 173 -4.53 4.12 -13.99
C THR A 173 -5.37 3.86 -15.25
N VAL A 174 -4.78 3.18 -16.23
CA VAL A 174 -5.49 2.69 -17.43
C VAL A 174 -5.99 1.26 -17.20
N LYS A 175 -7.14 0.92 -17.80
CA LYS A 175 -7.79 -0.40 -17.70
C LYS A 175 -6.95 -1.51 -18.29
#